data_AF-A0A093V4Q0-F1
#
_entry.id   AF-A0A093V4Q0-F1
#
_cell.length_a   1.000
_cell.length_b   1.000
_cell.length_c   1.000
_cell.angle_alpha   90.00
_cell.angle_beta   90.00
_cell.angle_gamma   90.00
#
_symmetry.space_group_name_H-M   'P 1'
#
loop_
_entity.id
_entity.type
_entity.pdbx_description
1 polymer ?
#
loop_
_entity_poly.entity_id
_entity_poly.type
_entity_poly.pdbx_seq_one_letter_code
_entity_poly.pdbx_strand_id
1 'polypeptide(L)'
;TNILGYNFPGRQGDIESEKDHHFKMVAISEIRQQITTVKNLGSGLVAVFVGGTSGIGLSTAREFTRYAAAPHIYLIGRNEAQASEIISELQTI
;
A
#
# COMPACT_ATOMS: atom_id res chain seq x y z
N THR A 1 18.59 18.64 21.45
CA THR A 1 18.73 17.17 21.58
C THR A 1 19.98 16.76 20.85
N ASN A 2 21.06 16.50 21.59
CA ASN A 2 22.35 16.09 21.02
C ASN A 2 22.29 14.60 20.69
N ILE A 3 22.54 14.23 19.42
CA ILE A 3 22.79 12.84 19.04
C ILE A 3 24.28 12.75 18.69
N LEU A 4 24.98 11.97 19.52
CA LEU A 4 26.42 11.75 19.50
C LEU A 4 26.84 11.05 18.20
N GLY A 5 27.77 11.66 17.46
CA GLY A 5 28.48 11.00 16.37
C GLY A 5 29.48 9.99 16.94
N TYR A 6 29.39 8.74 16.49
CA TYR A 6 30.39 7.72 16.77
C TYR A 6 31.34 7.60 15.58
N ASN A 7 32.62 7.92 15.80
CA ASN A 7 33.70 7.68 14.87
C ASN A 7 34.43 6.39 15.32
N PHE A 8 34.41 5.33 14.51
CA PHE A 8 35.08 4.07 14.84
C PHE A 8 36.45 3.98 14.13
N PRO A 9 37.52 3.62 14.85
CA PRO A 9 38.88 3.67 14.35
C PRO A 9 39.16 2.52 13.38
N GLY A 10 39.84 2.84 12.27
CA GLY A 10 40.19 1.88 11.23
C GLY A 10 41.09 0.74 11.73
N ARG A 11 40.80 -0.47 11.26
CA ARG A 11 41.71 -1.62 11.33
C ARG A 11 41.76 -2.24 9.93
N GLN A 12 42.82 -1.94 9.20
CA GLN A 12 43.18 -2.59 7.94
C GLN A 12 43.61 -4.03 8.26
N GLY A 13 42.88 -5.02 7.76
CA GLY A 13 43.18 -6.44 7.91
C GLY A 13 42.19 -7.28 7.12
N ASP A 14 42.69 -8.05 6.17
CA ASP A 14 41.98 -8.70 5.06
C ASP A 14 41.11 -9.88 5.52
N ILE A 15 39.79 -9.86 5.32
CA ILE A 15 38.96 -11.10 5.28
C ILE A 15 37.70 -10.90 4.39
N GLU A 16 37.68 -11.67 3.30
CA GLU A 16 36.57 -12.19 2.47
C GLU A 16 35.14 -11.62 2.51
N SER A 17 34.65 -11.28 1.31
CA SER A 17 33.26 -11.43 0.83
C SER A 17 32.15 -10.87 1.74
N GLU A 18 32.07 -9.55 1.84
CA GLU A 18 30.83 -8.86 2.18
C GLU A 18 29.85 -9.07 1.01
N LYS A 19 28.90 -10.00 1.16
CA LYS A 19 27.79 -10.13 0.21
C LYS A 19 27.06 -8.81 0.15
N ASP A 20 27.11 -8.15 -1.01
CA ASP A 20 26.27 -7.01 -1.35
C ASP A 20 24.82 -7.39 -1.05
N HIS A 21 24.30 -6.89 0.07
CA HIS A 21 22.88 -6.91 0.34
C HIS A 21 22.28 -5.92 -0.66
N HIS A 22 21.95 -6.44 -1.85
CA HIS A 22 21.31 -5.71 -2.93
C HIS A 22 19.99 -5.16 -2.38
N PHE A 23 19.98 -3.91 -1.94
CA PHE A 23 18.78 -3.20 -1.56
C PHE A 23 17.95 -3.00 -2.84
N LYS A 24 17.10 -3.98 -3.15
CA LYS A 24 16.22 -3.93 -4.31
C LYS A 24 15.07 -2.96 -4.00
N MET A 25 15.25 -1.71 -4.42
CA MET A 25 14.16 -0.74 -4.43
C MET A 25 13.16 -1.13 -5.52
N VAL A 26 11.88 -1.25 -5.17
CA VAL A 26 10.80 -1.57 -6.12
C VAL A 26 10.35 -0.29 -6.81
N ALA A 27 10.24 -0.32 -8.14
CA ALA A 27 9.78 0.85 -8.88
C ALA A 27 8.27 1.05 -8.71
N ILE A 28 7.82 2.30 -8.59
CA ILE A 28 6.39 2.62 -8.46
C ILE A 28 5.56 2.10 -9.65
N SER A 29 6.18 2.02 -10.84
CA SER A 29 5.57 1.43 -12.03
C SER A 29 5.28 -0.06 -11.86
N GLU A 30 6.17 -0.82 -11.22
CA GLU A 30 5.97 -2.24 -10.95
C GLU A 30 4.80 -2.45 -9.99
N ILE A 31 4.71 -1.62 -8.94
CA ILE A 31 3.59 -1.65 -7.98
C ILE A 31 2.26 -1.38 -8.70
N ARG A 32 2.21 -0.33 -9.55
CA ARG A 32 1.02 0.00 -10.32
C ARG A 32 0.61 -1.13 -11.27
N GLN A 33 1.58 -1.75 -11.94
CA GLN A 33 1.33 -2.90 -12.81
C GLN A 33 0.72 -4.06 -12.02
N GLN A 34 1.26 -4.38 -10.84
CA GLN A 34 0.75 -5.46 -10.00
C GLN A 34 -0.69 -5.21 -9.55
N ILE A 35 -1.05 -3.99 -9.16
CA ILE A 35 -2.43 -3.66 -8.76
C ILE A 35 -3.43 -3.92 -9.89
N THR A 36 -3.05 -3.69 -11.16
CA THR A 36 -3.94 -3.97 -12.30
C THR A 36 -4.29 -5.46 -12.47
N THR A 37 -3.52 -6.35 -11.86
CA THR A 37 -3.75 -7.80 -11.92
C THR A 37 -4.87 -8.27 -10.99
N VAL A 38 -5.40 -7.40 -10.12
CA VAL A 38 -6.51 -7.72 -9.21
C VAL A 38 -7.74 -8.24 -9.97
N LYS A 39 -8.02 -7.74 -11.18
CA LYS A 39 -9.09 -8.25 -12.05
C LYS A 39 -8.96 -9.75 -12.38
N ASN A 40 -7.73 -10.27 -12.37
CA ASN A 40 -7.45 -11.68 -12.70
C ASN A 40 -7.85 -12.63 -11.56
N LEU A 41 -8.15 -12.11 -10.37
CA LEU A 41 -8.64 -12.90 -9.24
C LEU A 41 -10.10 -13.34 -9.42
N GLY A 42 -10.79 -12.82 -10.43
CA GLY A 42 -12.19 -13.15 -10.74
C GLY A 42 -13.17 -12.06 -10.30
N SER A 43 -14.44 -12.27 -10.64
CA SER A 43 -15.54 -11.36 -10.31
C SER A 43 -16.09 -11.59 -8.91
N GLY A 44 -16.69 -10.55 -8.32
CA GLY A 44 -17.43 -10.70 -7.05
C GLY A 44 -16.53 -10.70 -5.81
N LEU A 45 -15.33 -10.12 -5.90
CA LEU A 45 -14.41 -10.04 -4.77
C LEU A 45 -15.03 -9.24 -3.63
N VAL A 46 -14.93 -9.75 -2.41
CA VAL A 46 -15.43 -9.08 -1.20
C VAL A 46 -14.25 -8.46 -0.44
N ALA A 47 -14.34 -7.18 -0.13
CA ALA A 47 -13.34 -6.47 0.67
C ALA A 47 -13.98 -5.69 1.83
N VAL A 48 -13.31 -5.71 2.98
CA VAL A 48 -13.73 -5.00 4.19
C VAL A 48 -12.65 -3.98 4.56
N PHE A 49 -13.00 -2.69 4.57
CA PHE A 49 -12.10 -1.59 4.88
C PHE A 49 -12.48 -0.95 6.21
N VAL A 50 -11.77 -1.32 7.27
CA VAL A 50 -11.89 -0.68 8.60
C VAL A 50 -11.06 0.60 8.62
N GLY A 51 -11.70 1.72 8.95
CA GLY A 51 -11.09 3.04 8.78
C GLY A 51 -11.07 3.52 7.32
N GLY A 52 -11.95 2.96 6.48
CA GLY A 52 -11.99 3.24 5.03
C GLY A 52 -12.46 4.64 4.66
N THR A 53 -12.85 5.49 5.62
CA THR A 53 -13.39 6.82 5.33
C THR A 53 -12.31 7.89 5.14
N SER A 54 -11.02 7.57 5.38
CA SER A 54 -9.93 8.53 5.19
C SER A 54 -8.58 7.84 4.97
N GLY A 55 -7.56 8.64 4.64
CA GLY A 55 -6.17 8.18 4.56
C GLY A 55 -5.97 6.98 3.63
N ILE A 56 -5.15 6.04 4.07
CA ILE A 56 -4.79 4.86 3.28
C ILE A 56 -6.00 3.98 3.00
N GLY A 57 -6.89 3.77 3.98
CA GLY A 57 -8.06 2.91 3.81
C GLY A 57 -8.98 3.38 2.67
N LEU A 58 -9.19 4.69 2.57
CA LEU A 58 -9.94 5.29 1.46
C LEU A 58 -9.23 5.11 0.12
N SER A 59 -7.93 5.43 0.06
CA SER A 59 -7.15 5.27 -1.17
C SER A 59 -7.12 3.82 -1.64
N THR A 60 -7.00 2.86 -0.73
CA THR A 60 -7.03 1.43 -1.06
C THR A 60 -8.41 1.01 -1.56
N ALA A 61 -9.50 1.48 -0.94
CA ALA A 61 -10.86 1.20 -1.43
C ALA A 61 -11.07 1.70 -2.86
N ARG A 62 -10.61 2.92 -3.19
CA ARG A 62 -10.69 3.49 -4.54
C ARG A 62 -9.94 2.66 -5.58
N GLU A 63 -8.69 2.29 -5.30
CA GLU A 63 -7.90 1.49 -6.22
C GLU A 63 -8.48 0.07 -6.37
N PHE A 64 -8.98 -0.50 -5.28
CA PHE A 64 -9.67 -1.78 -5.33
C PHE A 64 -10.91 -1.73 -6.22
N THR A 65 -11.77 -0.71 -6.07
CA THR A 65 -12.94 -0.51 -6.95
C THR A 65 -12.54 -0.39 -8.43
N ARG A 66 -11.47 0.36 -8.73
CA ARG A 66 -11.01 0.60 -10.11
C ARG A 66 -10.53 -0.66 -10.82
N TYR A 67 -9.96 -1.63 -10.08
CA TYR A 67 -9.31 -2.79 -10.68
C TYR A 67 -10.00 -4.13 -10.40
N ALA A 68 -10.86 -4.23 -9.39
CA ALA A 68 -11.63 -5.44 -9.13
C ALA A 68 -12.83 -5.55 -10.08
N ALA A 69 -13.14 -6.76 -10.53
CA ALA A 69 -14.32 -7.00 -11.35
C ALA A 69 -15.55 -7.22 -10.46
N ALA A 70 -16.56 -6.34 -10.57
CA ALA A 70 -17.80 -6.39 -9.78
C ALA A 70 -17.57 -6.62 -8.27
N PRO A 71 -16.80 -5.74 -7.57
CA PRO A 71 -16.49 -5.95 -6.16
C PRO A 71 -17.68 -5.68 -5.23
N HIS A 72 -17.66 -6.34 -4.08
CA HIS A 72 -18.50 -6.03 -2.92
C HIS A 72 -17.64 -5.41 -1.82
N ILE A 73 -17.97 -4.18 -1.43
CA ILE A 73 -17.15 -3.39 -0.52
C ILE A 73 -17.92 -3.07 0.75
N TYR A 74 -17.36 -3.43 1.89
CA TYR A 74 -17.81 -2.99 3.21
C TYR A 74 -16.90 -1.88 3.71
N LEU A 75 -17.42 -0.66 3.76
CA LEU A 75 -16.71 0.51 4.28
C LEU A 75 -17.10 0.74 5.75
N ILE A 76 -16.14 0.69 6.66
CA ILE A 76 -16.38 0.87 8.10
C ILE A 76 -15.65 2.11 8.59
N GLY A 77 -16.37 3.05 9.19
CA GLY A 77 -15.81 4.28 9.74
C GLY A 77 -16.68 4.89 10.84
N ARG A 78 -16.17 5.97 11.45
CA ARG A 78 -16.86 6.68 12.55
C ARG A 78 -17.75 7.82 12.07
N ASN A 79 -17.55 8.30 10.85
CA ASN A 79 -18.28 9.42 10.27
C ASN A 79 -19.17 8.92 9.13
N GLU A 80 -20.47 8.87 9.39
CA GLU A 80 -21.48 8.38 8.45
C GLU A 80 -21.62 9.28 7.21
N ALA A 81 -21.63 10.60 7.37
CA ALA A 81 -21.75 11.54 6.25
C ALA A 81 -20.60 11.36 5.25
N GLN A 82 -19.37 11.28 5.76
CA GLN A 82 -18.20 11.02 4.93
C GLN A 82 -18.26 9.63 4.27
N ALA A 83 -18.71 8.61 5.00
CA ALA A 83 -18.88 7.27 4.43
C ALA A 83 -19.89 7.27 3.27
N SER A 84 -21.01 7.99 3.41
CA SER A 84 -22.06 8.09 2.39
C SER A 84 -21.57 8.78 1.11
N GLU A 85 -20.81 9.88 1.25
CA GLU A 85 -20.17 10.55 0.11
C GLU A 85 -19.20 9.62 -0.62
N ILE A 86 -18.36 8.90 0.13
CA ILE A 86 -17.39 7.95 -0.43
C ILE A 86 -18.09 6.78 -1.11
N ILE A 87 -19.15 6.22 -0.53
CA ILE A 87 -19.91 5.13 -1.15
C ILE A 87 -20.48 5.58 -2.50
N SER A 88 -21.06 6.79 -2.53
CA SER A 88 -21.58 7.39 -3.77
C SER A 88 -20.47 7.58 -4.80
N GLU A 89 -19.29 8.03 -4.39
CA GLU A 89 -18.12 8.15 -5.25
C GLU A 89 -17.68 6.78 -5.80
N LEU A 90 -17.53 5.77 -4.94
CA LEU A 90 -17.08 4.44 -5.35
C LEU A 90 -18.05 3.75 -6.33
N GLN A 91 -19.33 4.08 -6.29
CA GLN A 91 -20.31 3.57 -7.25
C GLN A 91 -20.18 4.19 -8.66
N THR A 92 -19.42 5.28 -8.80
CA THR A 92 -19.18 5.97 -10.07
C THR A 92 -17.86 5.61 -10.75
N ILE A 93 -16.99 4.87 -10.05
CA ILE A 93 -15.70 4.36 -10.57
C ILE A 93 -15.95 3.11 -11.41
#